data_AF-G2E2H2-F1
#
_entry.id   AF-G2E2H2-F1
#
_cell.length_a   1.000
_cell.length_b   1.000
_cell.length_c   1.000
_cell.angle_alpha   90.00
_cell.angle_beta   90.00
_cell.angle_gamma   90.00
#
_symmetry.space_group_name_H-M   'P 1'
#
loop_
_entity.id
_entity.type
_entity.pdbx_description
1 polymer ?
#
loop_
_entity_poly.entity_id
_entity_poly.type
_entity_poly.pdbx_seq_one_letter_code
_entity_poly.pdbx_strand_id
1 'polypeptide(L)'
;MNNREKQAAFKARQREMGLTQVTEWVPVTARETFKGIATKLRNGEAVTSNHEVEALERELAEARALIEKQRREIAVLAEELAARPRAPDEPLPPNPDLEAEFQAWLKTEHPEPELSDRDRRIRDLYQQGTTKRAIGRELGISDGTVRKILGRLGND
;
A
#
# COMPACT_ATOMS: atom_id res chain seq x y z
N MET A 1 28.62 -10.22 -2.30
CA MET A 1 27.39 -9.43 -2.41
C MET A 1 27.13 -8.69 -1.10
N ASN A 2 27.26 -7.35 -1.10
CA ASN A 2 27.13 -6.48 0.08
C ASN A 2 25.65 -6.36 0.53
N ASN A 3 25.40 -6.04 1.80
CA ASN A 3 24.07 -5.76 2.36
C ASN A 3 23.29 -4.71 1.53
N ARG A 4 23.98 -3.72 0.95
CA ARG A 4 23.39 -2.75 0.00
C ARG A 4 22.84 -3.41 -1.26
N GLU A 5 23.55 -4.38 -1.81
CA GLU A 5 23.15 -5.11 -3.03
C GLU A 5 22.00 -6.07 -2.74
N LYS A 6 21.98 -6.70 -1.55
CA LYS A 6 20.85 -7.53 -1.09
C LYS A 6 19.57 -6.71 -0.92
N GLN A 7 19.68 -5.51 -0.35
CA GLN A 7 18.53 -4.59 -0.21
C GLN A 7 18.05 -4.05 -1.56
N ALA A 8 18.96 -3.77 -2.49
CA ALA A 8 18.61 -3.34 -3.84
C ALA A 8 17.88 -4.45 -4.62
N ALA A 9 18.37 -5.68 -4.56
CA ALA A 9 17.75 -6.84 -5.20
C ALA A 9 16.35 -7.14 -4.62
N PHE A 10 16.19 -7.04 -3.30
CA PHE A 10 14.89 -7.22 -2.65
C PHE A 10 13.88 -6.13 -3.06
N LYS A 11 14.30 -4.87 -3.10
CA LYS A 11 13.45 -3.75 -3.55
C LYS A 11 13.10 -3.85 -5.04
N ALA A 12 14.02 -4.33 -5.88
CA ALA A 12 13.76 -4.58 -7.30
C ALA A 12 12.69 -5.66 -7.48
N ARG A 13 12.82 -6.78 -6.74
CA ARG A 13 11.84 -7.87 -6.77
C ARG A 13 10.46 -7.49 -6.22
N GLN A 14 10.41 -6.60 -5.21
CA GLN A 14 9.14 -6.05 -4.72
C GLN A 14 8.44 -5.16 -5.74
N ARG A 15 9.21 -4.41 -6.55
CA ARG A 15 8.66 -3.60 -7.65
C ARG A 15 8.15 -4.47 -8.80
N GLU A 16 8.86 -5.55 -9.14
CA GLU A 16 8.41 -6.53 -10.15
C GLU A 16 7.10 -7.23 -9.75
N MET A 17 6.86 -7.45 -8.45
CA MET A 17 5.64 -8.07 -7.93
C MET A 17 4.48 -7.08 -7.70
N GLY A 18 4.60 -5.82 -8.11
CA GLY A 18 3.52 -4.82 -7.94
C GLY A 18 3.20 -4.43 -6.49
N LEU A 19 4.06 -4.80 -5.53
CA LEU A 19 3.90 -4.53 -4.10
C LEU A 19 4.41 -3.14 -3.71
N THR A 20 4.05 -2.10 -4.47
CA THR A 20 4.55 -0.73 -4.24
C THR A 20 3.83 0.05 -3.14
N GLN A 21 2.81 -0.53 -2.49
CA GLN A 21 2.03 0.11 -1.42
C GLN A 21 1.61 -0.89 -0.31
N VAL A 22 2.52 -1.75 0.16
CA VAL A 22 2.35 -2.42 1.46
C VAL A 22 3.56 -2.09 2.33
N THR A 23 3.79 -0.80 2.54
CA THR A 23 4.71 -0.34 3.56
C THR A 23 3.96 -0.28 4.89
N GLU A 24 4.47 -1.08 5.83
CA GLU A 24 4.15 -1.07 7.26
C GLU A 24 2.93 -1.88 7.71
N TRP A 25 3.04 -3.19 7.57
CA TRP A 25 2.68 -4.06 8.70
C TRP A 25 3.81 -5.06 8.99
N VAL A 26 4.99 -4.51 9.27
CA VAL A 26 5.92 -5.20 10.16
C VAL A 26 5.69 -4.53 11.51
N PRO A 27 5.01 -5.16 12.47
CA PRO A 27 4.79 -4.53 13.76
C PRO A 27 6.16 -4.12 14.31
N VAL A 28 6.27 -2.91 14.86
CA VAL A 28 7.53 -2.31 15.36
C VAL A 28 8.29 -3.29 16.28
N THR A 29 7.54 -4.16 16.97
CA THR A 29 8.02 -5.28 17.78
C THR A 29 8.93 -6.26 17.03
N ALA A 30 8.67 -6.56 15.76
CA ALA A 30 9.48 -7.45 14.94
C ALA A 30 10.85 -6.81 14.62
N ARG A 31 10.89 -5.49 14.36
CA ARG A 31 12.15 -4.81 14.01
C ARG A 31 13.10 -4.68 15.21
N GLU A 32 12.55 -4.54 16.41
CA GLU A 32 13.30 -4.48 17.67
C GLU A 32 13.80 -5.85 18.10
N THR A 33 12.97 -6.89 17.98
CA THR A 33 13.38 -8.29 18.23
C THR A 33 14.51 -8.74 17.31
N PHE A 34 14.48 -8.38 16.02
CA PHE A 34 15.58 -8.70 15.10
C PHE A 34 16.93 -8.04 15.49
N LYS A 35 16.93 -6.79 15.96
CA LYS A 35 18.15 -6.12 16.44
C LYS A 35 18.69 -6.78 17.73
N GLY A 36 17.79 -7.20 18.62
CA GLY A 36 18.14 -7.92 19.84
C GLY A 36 18.79 -9.28 19.54
N ILE A 37 18.15 -10.07 18.67
CA ILE A 37 18.65 -11.39 18.22
C ILE A 37 20.03 -11.27 17.53
N ALA A 38 20.20 -10.28 16.66
CA ALA A 38 21.48 -10.05 15.97
C ALA A 38 22.62 -9.67 16.92
N THR A 39 22.32 -9.02 18.05
CA THR A 39 23.28 -8.68 19.10
C THR A 39 23.67 -9.92 19.91
N LYS A 40 22.68 -10.72 20.34
CA LYS A 40 22.92 -11.99 21.06
C LYS A 40 23.77 -12.97 20.26
N LEU A 41 23.47 -13.13 18.96
CA LEU A 41 24.26 -13.94 18.03
C LEU A 41 25.72 -13.46 17.91
N ARG A 42 25.94 -12.13 17.88
CA ARG A 42 27.29 -11.54 17.80
C ARG A 42 28.10 -11.79 19.07
N ASN A 43 27.43 -11.89 20.22
CA ASN A 43 28.04 -12.12 21.51
C ASN A 43 28.18 -13.61 21.87
N GLY A 44 27.76 -14.53 20.98
CA GLY A 44 27.79 -15.97 21.23
C GLY A 44 26.79 -16.44 22.30
N GLU A 45 25.80 -15.61 22.62
CA GLU A 45 24.75 -15.93 23.58
C GLU A 45 23.70 -16.83 22.93
N ALA A 46 23.15 -17.77 23.71
CA ALA A 46 21.99 -18.55 23.28
C ALA A 46 20.86 -17.57 22.92
N VAL A 47 20.45 -17.61 21.66
CA VAL A 47 19.53 -16.62 21.08
C VAL A 47 18.11 -16.79 21.62
N THR A 48 17.76 -18.02 21.97
CA THR A 48 16.49 -18.44 22.57
C THR A 48 16.71 -19.70 23.40
N SER A 49 16.10 -19.79 24.58
CA SER A 49 16.03 -21.04 25.34
C SER A 49 14.98 -21.98 24.72
N ASN A 50 15.12 -23.31 24.87
CA ASN A 50 14.11 -24.27 24.38
C ASN A 50 12.70 -23.96 24.94
N HIS A 51 12.62 -23.46 26.18
CA HIS A 51 11.37 -23.06 26.79
C HIS A 51 10.73 -21.84 26.10
N GLU A 52 11.52 -20.89 25.58
CA GLU A 52 11.01 -19.76 24.80
C GLU A 52 10.50 -20.22 23.43
N VAL A 53 11.17 -21.20 22.81
CA VAL A 53 10.72 -21.80 21.54
C VAL A 53 9.37 -22.52 21.74
N GLU A 54 9.25 -23.35 22.78
CA GLU A 54 7.99 -24.04 23.10
C GLU A 54 6.84 -23.07 23.42
N ALA A 55 7.12 -21.96 24.10
CA ALA A 55 6.13 -20.93 24.38
C ALA A 55 5.64 -20.26 23.07
N LEU A 56 6.57 -19.89 22.19
CA LEU A 56 6.24 -19.31 20.88
C LEU A 56 5.49 -20.28 19.97
N GLU A 57 5.80 -21.57 20.03
CA GLU A 57 5.07 -22.60 19.28
C GLU A 57 3.63 -22.76 19.77
N ARG A 58 3.38 -22.66 21.08
CA ARG A 58 2.02 -22.63 21.65
C ARG A 58 1.27 -21.38 21.22
N GLU A 59 1.87 -20.20 21.34
CA GLU A 59 1.26 -18.95 20.88
C GLU A 59 0.95 -18.98 19.37
N LEU A 60 1.84 -19.55 18.56
CA LEU A 60 1.61 -19.73 17.12
C LEU A 60 0.46 -20.68 16.84
N ALA A 61 0.34 -21.78 17.59
CA ALA A 61 -0.77 -22.72 17.47
C ALA A 61 -2.11 -22.07 17.85
N GLU A 62 -2.14 -21.28 18.93
CA GLU A 62 -3.31 -20.52 19.37
C GLU A 62 -3.72 -19.47 18.34
N ALA A 63 -2.77 -18.71 17.81
CA ALA A 63 -3.03 -17.72 16.77
C ALA A 63 -3.59 -18.36 15.50
N ARG A 64 -3.06 -19.51 15.09
CA ARG A 64 -3.58 -20.28 13.94
C ARG A 64 -5.00 -20.77 14.20
N ALA A 65 -5.29 -21.29 15.39
CA ALA A 65 -6.64 -21.73 15.76
C ALA A 65 -7.65 -20.58 15.74
N LEU A 66 -7.24 -19.39 16.21
CA LEU A 66 -8.07 -18.18 16.17
C LEU A 66 -8.36 -17.75 14.73
N ILE A 67 -7.35 -17.75 13.85
CA ILE A 67 -7.51 -17.43 12.42
C ILE A 67 -8.50 -18.40 11.77
N GLU A 68 -8.37 -19.70 12.02
CA GLU A 68 -9.28 -20.69 11.47
C GLU A 68 -10.71 -20.53 12.00
N LYS A 69 -10.87 -20.19 13.28
CA LYS A 69 -12.18 -19.85 13.84
C LYS A 69 -12.81 -18.65 13.13
N GLN A 70 -12.06 -17.56 12.98
CA GLN A 70 -12.54 -16.35 12.30
C GLN A 70 -12.90 -16.62 10.83
N ARG A 71 -12.11 -17.43 10.13
CA ARG A 71 -12.42 -17.83 8.74
C ARG A 71 -13.75 -18.57 8.65
N ARG A 72 -14.06 -19.45 9.61
CA ARG A 72 -15.36 -20.14 9.66
C ARG A 72 -16.50 -19.17 9.93
N GLU A 73 -16.34 -18.24 10.86
CA GLU A 73 -17.35 -17.21 11.15
C GLU A 73 -17.63 -16.35 9.92
N ILE A 74 -16.58 -15.91 9.21
CA ILE A 74 -16.73 -15.16 7.96
C ILE A 74 -17.48 -15.99 6.90
N ALA A 75 -17.17 -17.28 6.78
CA ALA A 75 -17.84 -18.15 5.83
C ALA A 75 -19.34 -18.30 6.13
N VAL A 76 -19.70 -18.50 7.40
CA VAL A 76 -21.11 -18.58 7.83
C VAL A 76 -21.84 -17.26 7.56
N LEU A 77 -21.24 -16.12 7.94
CA LEU A 77 -21.84 -14.81 7.70
C LEU A 77 -22.00 -14.52 6.20
N ALA A 78 -21.05 -14.96 5.36
CA ALA A 78 -21.15 -14.82 3.92
C ALA A 78 -22.30 -15.66 3.34
N GLU A 79 -22.51 -16.88 3.85
CA GLU A 79 -23.64 -17.74 3.47
C GLU A 79 -24.97 -17.13 3.91
N GLU A 80 -25.06 -16.63 5.14
CA GLU A 80 -26.26 -15.94 5.66
C GLU A 80 -26.59 -14.68 4.85
N LEU A 81 -25.57 -13.87 4.51
CA LEU A 81 -25.75 -12.69 3.65
C LEU A 81 -26.22 -13.07 2.24
N ALA A 82 -25.68 -14.14 1.66
CA ALA A 82 -26.09 -14.63 0.35
C ALA A 82 -27.52 -15.20 0.35
N ALA A 83 -27.94 -15.82 1.46
CA ALA A 83 -29.28 -16.39 1.61
C ALA A 83 -30.35 -15.35 1.96
N ARG A 84 -29.96 -14.16 2.44
CA ARG A 84 -30.93 -13.10 2.76
C ARG A 84 -31.59 -12.59 1.48
N PRO A 85 -32.93 -12.45 1.46
CA PRO A 85 -33.58 -11.73 0.37
C PRO A 85 -33.05 -10.30 0.34
N ARG A 86 -32.67 -9.86 -0.85
CA ARG A 86 -32.17 -8.52 -1.08
C ARG A 86 -33.28 -7.49 -0.83
N ALA A 87 -32.93 -6.40 -0.12
CA ALA A 87 -33.91 -5.34 0.11
C ALA A 87 -34.23 -4.60 -1.22
N PRO A 88 -35.44 -4.06 -1.40
CA PRO A 88 -35.85 -3.41 -2.66
C PRO A 88 -34.97 -2.22 -3.08
N ASP A 89 -34.35 -1.54 -2.12
CA ASP A 89 -33.50 -0.34 -2.25
C ASP A 89 -32.00 -0.64 -2.12
N GLU A 90 -31.63 -1.90 -1.85
CA GLU A 90 -30.25 -2.32 -1.75
C GLU A 90 -29.61 -2.23 -3.15
N PRO A 91 -28.48 -1.51 -3.34
CA PRO A 91 -27.88 -1.33 -4.64
C PRO A 91 -27.53 -2.68 -5.29
N LEU A 92 -27.72 -2.78 -6.61
CA LEU A 92 -27.30 -3.97 -7.36
C LEU A 92 -25.79 -4.12 -7.16
N PRO A 93 -25.29 -5.33 -6.81
CA PRO A 93 -23.86 -5.56 -6.91
C PRO A 93 -23.43 -5.26 -8.36
N PRO A 94 -22.28 -4.60 -8.55
CA PRO A 94 -21.80 -4.28 -9.89
C PRO A 94 -21.67 -5.58 -10.69
N ASN A 95 -22.18 -5.58 -11.91
CA ASN A 95 -22.04 -6.72 -12.80
C ASN A 95 -20.54 -6.90 -13.12
N PRO A 96 -19.91 -8.04 -12.76
CA PRO A 96 -18.48 -8.23 -12.93
C PRO A 96 -18.04 -8.18 -14.39
N ASP A 97 -18.91 -8.58 -15.33
CA ASP A 97 -18.61 -8.53 -16.76
C ASP A 97 -18.60 -7.08 -17.26
N LEU A 98 -19.58 -6.27 -16.83
CA LEU A 98 -19.61 -4.84 -17.15
C LEU A 98 -18.49 -4.07 -16.45
N GLU A 99 -18.12 -4.45 -15.24
CA GLU A 99 -16.97 -3.86 -14.54
C GLU A 99 -15.67 -4.19 -15.29
N ALA A 100 -15.50 -5.43 -15.74
CA ALA A 100 -14.34 -5.82 -16.54
C ALA A 100 -14.28 -5.06 -17.88
N GLU A 101 -15.42 -4.92 -18.56
CA GLU A 101 -15.54 -4.11 -19.78
C GLU A 101 -15.25 -2.64 -19.54
N PHE A 102 -15.77 -2.07 -18.45
CA PHE A 102 -15.51 -0.68 -18.05
C PHE A 102 -14.03 -0.45 -17.73
N GLN A 103 -13.40 -1.38 -17.00
CA GLN A 103 -11.97 -1.32 -16.69
C GLN A 103 -11.10 -1.52 -17.94
N ALA A 104 -11.53 -2.36 -18.89
CA ALA A 104 -10.88 -2.50 -20.18
C ALA A 104 -11.00 -1.21 -21.00
N TRP A 105 -12.19 -0.61 -21.02
CA TRP A 105 -12.45 0.66 -21.68
C TRP A 105 -11.65 1.82 -21.07
N LEU A 106 -11.52 1.90 -19.74
CA LEU A 106 -10.64 2.85 -19.05
C LEU A 106 -9.18 2.70 -19.49
N LYS A 107 -8.73 1.47 -19.74
CA LYS A 107 -7.35 1.21 -20.20
C LYS A 107 -7.14 1.55 -21.68
N THR A 108 -8.18 1.52 -22.52
CA THR A 108 -8.07 1.70 -23.97
C THR A 108 -8.42 3.10 -24.45
N GLU A 109 -9.43 3.74 -23.87
CA GLU A 109 -10.11 4.91 -24.47
C GLU A 109 -10.01 6.18 -23.61
N HIS A 110 -9.43 6.12 -22.42
CA HIS A 110 -9.13 7.31 -21.64
C HIS A 110 -7.62 7.56 -21.59
N PRO A 111 -7.06 8.37 -22.51
CA PRO A 111 -6.09 9.32 -22.05
C PRO A 111 -6.88 10.20 -21.06
N GLU A 112 -6.78 9.88 -19.76
CA GLU A 112 -6.65 10.95 -18.76
C GLU A 112 -5.77 12.02 -19.44
N PRO A 113 -6.08 13.32 -19.36
CA PRO A 113 -5.05 14.30 -19.63
C PRO A 113 -4.02 14.02 -18.55
N GLU A 114 -3.10 13.08 -18.81
CA GLU A 114 -2.02 12.71 -17.93
C GLU A 114 -1.44 14.05 -17.62
N LEU A 115 -1.60 14.45 -16.35
CA LEU A 115 -0.94 15.64 -15.90
C LEU A 115 0.50 15.39 -16.28
N SER A 116 0.97 16.20 -17.23
CA SER A 116 2.33 16.08 -17.72
C SER A 116 3.21 16.08 -16.47
N ASP A 117 4.37 15.43 -16.49
CA ASP A 117 5.22 15.38 -15.29
C ASP A 117 5.45 16.78 -14.71
N ARG A 118 5.43 17.80 -15.58
CA ARG A 118 5.41 19.23 -15.23
C ARG A 118 4.17 19.65 -14.41
N ASP A 119 2.96 19.28 -14.82
CA ASP A 119 1.72 19.65 -14.13
C ASP A 119 1.60 18.96 -12.77
N ARG A 120 2.04 17.69 -12.67
CA ARG A 120 2.17 16.99 -11.37
C ARG A 120 3.15 17.73 -10.46
N ARG A 121 4.32 18.08 -10.98
CA ARG A 121 5.35 18.82 -10.22
C ARG A 121 4.86 20.18 -9.73
N ILE A 122 4.12 20.91 -10.56
CA ILE A 122 3.50 22.20 -10.18
C ILE A 122 2.52 22.03 -9.03
N ARG A 123 1.63 21.03 -9.12
CA ARG A 123 0.65 20.74 -8.07
C ARG A 123 1.34 20.38 -6.75
N ASP A 124 2.32 19.48 -6.79
CA ASP A 124 3.00 18.99 -5.59
C ASP A 124 3.75 20.13 -4.88
N LEU A 125 4.45 20.99 -5.64
CA LEU A 125 5.13 22.17 -5.08
C LEU A 125 4.13 23.17 -4.48
N TYR A 126 2.97 23.36 -5.12
CA TYR A 126 1.93 24.25 -4.61
C TYR A 126 1.29 23.72 -3.32
N GLN A 127 1.03 22.42 -3.25
CA GLN A 127 0.53 21.74 -2.04
C GLN A 127 1.52 21.79 -0.87
N GLN A 128 2.83 21.87 -1.16
CA GLN A 128 3.88 22.11 -0.16
C GLN A 128 3.94 23.59 0.31
N GLY A 129 3.07 24.47 -0.19
CA GLY A 129 3.02 25.89 0.17
C GLY A 129 3.96 26.78 -0.66
N THR A 130 4.57 26.25 -1.73
CA THR A 130 5.45 27.04 -2.60
C THR A 130 4.63 28.06 -3.40
N THR A 131 5.05 29.32 -3.39
CA THR A 131 4.34 30.36 -4.14
C THR A 131 4.44 30.15 -5.65
N LYS A 132 3.39 30.53 -6.40
CA LYS A 132 3.32 30.40 -7.86
C LYS A 132 4.56 30.97 -8.59
N ARG A 133 5.08 32.12 -8.12
CA ARG A 133 6.33 32.75 -8.59
C ARG A 133 7.60 31.97 -8.29
N ALA A 134 7.66 31.25 -7.18
CA ALA A 134 8.82 30.41 -6.84
C ALA A 134 8.81 29.12 -7.66
N ILE A 135 7.62 28.51 -7.85
CA ILE A 135 7.43 27.36 -8.75
C ILE A 135 7.86 27.71 -10.17
N GLY A 136 7.47 28.88 -10.68
CA GLY A 136 7.87 29.33 -12.01
C GLY A 136 9.39 29.46 -12.17
N ARG A 137 10.08 29.97 -11.14
CA ARG A 137 11.55 30.06 -11.13
C ARG A 137 12.22 28.70 -11.07
N GLU A 138 11.71 27.77 -10.27
CA GLU A 138 12.25 26.42 -10.13
C GLU A 138 12.10 25.61 -11.43
N LEU A 139 10.97 25.74 -12.11
CA LEU A 139 10.65 24.96 -13.31
C LEU A 139 10.99 25.68 -14.62
N GLY A 140 11.55 26.90 -14.55
CA GLY A 140 11.89 27.70 -15.73
C GLY A 140 10.68 28.14 -16.57
N ILE A 141 9.52 28.33 -15.95
CA ILE A 141 8.26 28.72 -16.60
C ILE A 141 7.69 30.02 -16.02
N SER A 142 6.82 30.68 -16.78
CA SER A 142 6.17 31.91 -16.31
C SER A 142 5.14 31.64 -15.22
N ASP A 143 4.99 32.59 -14.29
CA ASP A 143 3.96 32.56 -13.23
C ASP A 143 2.54 32.42 -13.80
N GLY A 144 2.27 33.01 -14.97
CA GLY A 144 1.01 32.84 -15.68
C GLY A 144 0.75 31.40 -16.16
N THR A 145 1.81 30.66 -16.52
CA THR A 145 1.70 29.23 -16.88
C THR A 145 1.36 28.40 -15.65
N VAL A 146 1.98 28.68 -14.50
CA VAL A 146 1.69 28.03 -13.22
C VAL A 146 0.23 28.26 -12.82
N ARG A 147 -0.26 29.52 -12.87
CA ARG A 147 -1.66 29.85 -12.57
C ARG A 147 -2.64 29.11 -13.47
N LYS A 148 -2.39 29.09 -14.78
CA LYS A 148 -3.26 28.40 -15.75
C LYS A 148 -3.36 26.90 -15.47
N ILE A 149 -2.24 26.27 -15.08
CA ILE A 149 -2.19 24.84 -14.75
C ILE A 149 -2.90 24.55 -13.43
N LEU A 150 -2.66 25.36 -12.39
CA LEU A 150 -3.34 25.22 -11.09
C LEU A 150 -4.86 25.45 -11.21
N GLY A 151 -5.29 26.43 -12.02
CA GLY A 151 -6.71 26.66 -12.30
C GLY A 151 -7.37 25.50 -13.03
N ARG A 152 -6.69 24.88 -14.02
CA ARG A 152 -7.17 23.66 -14.69
C ARG A 152 -7.27 22.47 -13.71
N LEU A 153 -6.45 22.47 -12.67
CA LEU A 153 -6.41 21.45 -11.62
C LEU A 153 -7.37 21.70 -10.45
N GLY A 154 -8.13 22.81 -10.47
CA GLY A 154 -9.02 23.19 -9.36
C GLY A 154 -8.29 23.62 -8.08
N ASN A 155 -7.03 24.02 -8.16
CA ASN A 155 -6.18 24.43 -7.03
C ASN A 155 -5.78 25.92 -7.10
N ASP A 156 -6.74 26.83 -7.28
CA ASP A 156 -6.45 28.27 -7.42
C ASP A 156 -6.15 28.98 -6.08
#